data_AF-A0A947RXE1-F1
#
_entry.id   AF-A0A947RXE1-F1
#
_cell.length_a   1.000
_cell.length_b   1.000
_cell.length_c   1.000
_cell.angle_alpha   90.00
_cell.angle_beta   90.00
_cell.angle_gamma   90.00
#
_symmetry.space_group_name_H-M   'P 1'
#
loop_
_entity.id
_entity.type
_entity.pdbx_description
1 polymer ?
#
loop_
_entity_poly.entity_id
_entity_poly.type
_entity_poly.pdbx_seq_one_letter_code
_entity_poly.pdbx_strand_id
1 'polypeptide(L)'
;INWCTRCQTSLSDLELEYKEEKGKLYYIKYGSVVVATTRPETMLGDTAVAVNPKDDRYKNLIGKKIILPIVGKEIPIIADRNIDPDFGTGAVKVTPAHSIIDAEMGEQHNLEIAKVIDQFGKMTYGKYQGMKTDEAREKIVKDLEKIGLIEKTEDHAHNVAVCYRCGHIVENLPSLQWFLKMKDLAKTAIDAVKKGKVTFHPKKWEKVYFDWLNNVRDWCISRQIWWGHKIPVEGSDDVLDTWFSSALWPFATMKEKDQKEFYPTNVLSTARDIINLWVARMVFSGEEFMKEEPFKDVIIHPTILTKAGKRMSKSLGTGIDPMDYIEKYGADATRFGLIWQMMGNQDIHWAEEHVLAGKKFCNKIWNASKFVLMSTDKITEKDAYRPKGITEADKRIIECFSSVKNGVSKYIDQYSFGHALHDFYDFFWHEFCDVYLEASKEQLEDDILRENTQEVLSYVLFNSLKLLHPFMPFVTEEIWSKLPIKDKELLIVENWPC
;
A
#
# COMPACT_ATOMS: atom_id res chain seq x y z
N ILE A 1 3.49 23.03 -8.89
CA ILE A 1 2.69 21.81 -8.62
C ILE A 1 2.81 20.80 -9.75
N ASN A 2 2.48 19.53 -9.49
CA ASN A 2 2.26 18.52 -10.53
C ASN A 2 0.84 18.68 -11.06
N TRP A 3 0.67 18.85 -12.37
CA TRP A 3 -0.61 19.10 -13.02
C TRP A 3 -0.88 18.07 -14.12
N CYS A 4 -2.04 17.42 -14.07
CA CYS A 4 -2.48 16.56 -15.15
C CYS A 4 -3.32 17.36 -16.15
N THR A 5 -2.76 17.69 -17.32
CA THR A 5 -3.44 18.44 -18.39
C THR A 5 -4.63 17.69 -18.99
N ARG A 6 -4.71 16.36 -18.83
CA ARG A 6 -5.90 15.59 -19.20
C ARG A 6 -7.01 15.66 -18.14
N CYS A 7 -6.65 15.41 -16.89
CA CYS A 7 -7.62 15.38 -15.78
C CYS A 7 -7.97 16.77 -15.24
N GLN A 8 -7.24 17.81 -15.66
CA GLN A 8 -7.40 19.21 -15.23
C GLN A 8 -7.35 19.37 -13.71
N THR A 9 -6.39 18.70 -13.06
CA THR A 9 -6.22 18.76 -11.60
C THR A 9 -4.76 18.61 -11.20
N SER A 10 -4.43 19.21 -10.05
CA SER A 10 -3.19 18.96 -9.33
C SER A 10 -3.09 17.50 -8.84
N LEU A 11 -1.84 17.04 -8.67
CA LEU A 11 -1.48 15.71 -8.13
C LEU A 11 -0.45 15.85 -7.01
N SER A 12 -0.54 14.97 -6.01
CA SER A 12 0.53 14.77 -5.02
C SER A 12 1.72 14.01 -5.63
N ASP A 13 2.92 14.14 -5.07
CA ASP A 13 4.11 13.40 -5.52
C ASP A 13 3.90 11.88 -5.46
N LEU A 14 3.13 11.40 -4.49
CA LEU A 14 2.74 9.98 -4.36
C LEU A 14 1.67 9.52 -5.38
N GLU A 15 1.13 10.43 -6.19
CA GLU A 15 0.15 10.14 -7.24
C GLU A 15 0.79 10.17 -8.65
N LEU A 16 2.13 10.12 -8.69
CA LEU A 16 2.92 10.03 -9.91
C LEU A 16 3.44 8.61 -10.11
N GLU A 17 3.41 8.15 -11.35
CA GLU A 17 4.19 7.00 -11.80
C GLU A 17 5.30 7.50 -12.72
N TYR A 18 6.44 6.80 -12.74
CA TYR A 18 7.52 7.12 -13.67
C TYR A 18 7.60 6.05 -14.75
N LYS A 19 7.66 6.49 -16.01
CA LYS A 19 7.80 5.61 -17.17
C LYS A 19 9.02 6.00 -17.97
N GLU A 20 9.79 5.00 -18.40
CA GLU A 20 10.89 5.21 -19.32
C GLU A 20 10.34 5.61 -20.69
N GLU A 21 10.80 6.73 -21.22
CA GLU A 21 10.46 7.26 -22.52
C GLU A 21 11.73 7.44 -23.35
N LYS A 22 11.71 6.89 -24.57
CA LYS A 22 12.76 7.11 -25.56
C LYS A 22 12.55 8.47 -26.20
N GLY A 23 13.33 9.45 -25.73
CA GLY A 23 13.30 10.82 -26.22
C GLY A 23 14.59 11.20 -26.91
N LYS A 24 14.79 12.51 -27.05
CA LYS A 24 16.01 13.12 -27.59
C LYS A 24 16.53 14.14 -26.60
N LEU A 25 17.86 14.24 -26.53
CA LEU A 25 18.57 15.30 -25.84
C LEU A 25 19.07 16.31 -26.89
N TYR A 26 18.60 17.54 -26.78
CA TYR A 26 18.92 18.63 -27.69
C TYR A 26 19.99 19.53 -27.09
N TYR A 27 21.03 19.83 -27.87
CA TYR A 27 22.11 20.72 -27.48
C TYR A 27 21.92 22.07 -28.17
N ILE A 28 21.49 23.07 -27.40
CA ILE A 28 21.03 24.37 -27.91
C ILE A 28 22.02 25.48 -27.52
N LYS A 29 22.44 26.29 -28.48
CA LYS A 29 23.38 27.41 -28.29
C LYS A 29 22.68 28.66 -27.74
N TYR A 30 23.09 29.11 -26.56
CA TYR A 30 22.68 30.34 -25.90
C TYR A 30 23.87 31.31 -25.90
N GLY A 31 24.15 31.88 -27.07
CA GLY A 31 25.36 32.66 -27.29
C GLY A 31 26.62 31.80 -27.15
N SER A 32 27.44 32.05 -26.13
CA SER A 32 28.69 31.32 -25.89
C SER A 32 28.54 30.05 -25.04
N VAL A 33 27.33 29.73 -24.58
CA VAL A 33 27.05 28.53 -23.77
C VAL A 33 26.14 27.60 -24.57
N VAL A 34 26.34 26.30 -24.43
CA VAL A 34 25.48 25.27 -25.01
C VAL A 34 24.77 24.58 -23.87
N VAL A 35 23.43 24.50 -23.91
CA VAL A 35 22.63 23.81 -22.89
C VAL A 35 22.10 22.51 -23.44
N ALA A 36 22.03 21.47 -22.62
CA ALA A 36 21.41 20.21 -22.96
C ALA A 36 19.98 20.13 -22.36
N THR A 37 18.98 19.76 -23.16
CA THR A 37 17.60 19.61 -22.67
C THR A 37 16.78 18.57 -23.45
N THR A 38 15.89 17.88 -22.75
CA THR A 38 14.86 17.01 -23.34
C THR A 38 13.57 17.76 -23.68
N ARG A 39 13.40 19.01 -23.21
CA ARG A 39 12.18 19.82 -23.38
C ARG A 39 12.45 21.18 -24.05
N PRO A 40 12.83 21.23 -25.34
CA PRO A 40 13.07 22.48 -26.06
C PRO A 40 11.90 23.47 -26.01
N GLU A 41 10.66 22.99 -25.90
CA GLU A 41 9.47 23.84 -25.83
C GLU A 41 9.42 24.71 -24.56
N THR A 42 10.01 24.23 -23.47
CA THR A 42 10.05 24.98 -22.20
C THR A 42 11.11 26.08 -22.19
N MET A 43 12.08 26.04 -23.12
CA MET A 43 13.12 27.07 -23.24
C MET A 43 12.56 28.48 -23.36
N LEU A 44 11.39 28.63 -23.99
CA LEU A 44 10.76 29.94 -24.17
C LEU A 44 10.47 30.65 -22.83
N GLY A 45 10.40 29.89 -21.73
CA GLY A 45 10.19 30.39 -20.38
C GLY A 45 11.45 30.42 -19.52
N ASP A 46 12.64 30.24 -20.11
CA ASP A 46 13.88 30.25 -19.32
C ASP A 46 14.16 31.62 -18.73
N THR A 47 14.68 31.59 -17.52
CA THR A 47 15.02 32.81 -16.77
C THR A 47 16.44 32.78 -16.23
N ALA A 48 17.16 31.68 -16.39
CA ALA A 48 18.61 31.58 -16.20
C ALA A 48 19.20 30.37 -16.93
N VAL A 49 20.53 30.29 -16.95
CA VAL A 49 21.27 29.04 -17.18
C VAL A 49 22.08 28.73 -15.93
N ALA A 50 21.95 27.52 -15.40
CA ALA A 50 22.67 27.06 -14.23
C ALA A 50 23.91 26.25 -14.63
N VAL A 51 25.02 26.52 -13.95
CA VAL A 51 26.29 25.80 -14.11
C VAL A 51 26.87 25.45 -12.74
N ASN A 52 27.68 24.40 -12.69
CA ASN A 52 28.39 24.08 -11.45
C ASN A 52 29.49 25.11 -11.17
N PRO A 53 29.58 25.70 -9.96
CA PRO A 53 30.64 26.65 -9.62
C PRO A 53 32.06 26.08 -9.68
N LYS A 54 32.21 24.75 -9.67
CA LYS A 54 33.50 24.07 -9.80
C LYS A 54 33.85 23.72 -11.25
N ASP A 55 32.97 23.96 -12.20
CA ASP A 55 33.24 23.69 -13.61
C ASP A 55 34.12 24.78 -14.22
N ASP A 56 35.38 24.44 -14.51
CA ASP A 56 36.36 25.36 -15.08
C ASP A 56 35.94 25.96 -16.43
N ARG A 57 35.04 25.29 -17.17
CA ARG A 57 34.52 25.76 -18.46
C ARG A 57 33.62 26.99 -18.28
N TYR A 58 32.86 27.06 -17.18
CA TYR A 58 31.80 28.05 -17.00
C TYR A 58 31.94 28.94 -15.76
N LYS A 59 32.85 28.63 -14.82
CA LYS A 59 33.00 29.41 -13.58
C LYS A 59 33.19 30.91 -13.79
N ASN A 60 33.88 31.30 -14.87
CA ASN A 60 34.14 32.70 -15.23
C ASN A 60 32.95 33.39 -15.95
N LEU A 61 31.87 32.65 -16.19
CA LEU A 61 30.64 33.15 -16.81
C LEU A 61 29.52 33.38 -15.77
N ILE A 62 29.68 32.89 -14.55
CA ILE A 62 28.71 33.09 -13.46
C ILE A 62 28.50 34.60 -13.23
N GLY A 63 27.24 35.02 -13.17
CA GLY A 63 26.82 36.41 -13.05
C GLY A 63 26.78 37.21 -14.37
N LYS A 64 27.31 36.66 -15.46
CA LYS A 64 27.15 37.26 -16.80
C LYS A 64 25.76 36.96 -17.35
N LYS A 65 25.37 37.74 -18.35
CA LYS A 65 24.11 37.57 -19.08
C LYS A 65 24.35 36.93 -20.44
N ILE A 66 23.37 36.15 -20.89
CA ILE A 66 23.31 35.53 -22.21
C ILE A 66 21.95 35.76 -22.84
N ILE A 67 21.87 35.65 -24.16
CA ILE A 67 20.62 35.85 -24.89
C ILE A 67 19.90 34.51 -25.00
N LEU A 68 18.64 34.48 -24.55
CA LEU A 68 17.73 33.36 -24.69
C LEU A 68 17.33 33.18 -26.17
N PRO A 69 17.59 32.02 -26.80
CA PRO A 69 17.20 31.78 -28.19
C PRO A 69 15.71 31.98 -28.45
N ILE A 70 15.38 32.46 -29.66
CA ILE A 70 14.03 32.80 -30.14
C ILE A 70 13.37 33.99 -29.41
N VAL A 71 13.45 34.05 -28.08
CA VAL A 71 12.87 35.10 -27.23
C VAL A 71 13.66 36.40 -27.35
N GLY A 72 14.99 36.33 -27.46
CA GLY A 72 15.86 37.50 -27.51
C GLY A 72 16.00 38.24 -26.17
N LYS A 73 15.63 37.60 -25.05
CA LYS A 73 15.71 38.15 -23.69
C LYS A 73 17.10 37.88 -23.10
N GLU A 74 17.65 38.84 -22.36
CA GLU A 74 18.84 38.60 -21.54
C GLU A 74 18.49 37.83 -20.26
N ILE A 75 19.19 36.73 -20.00
CA ILE A 75 19.05 35.93 -18.78
C ILE A 75 20.43 35.71 -18.12
N PRO A 76 20.51 35.69 -16.78
CA PRO A 76 21.76 35.46 -16.06
C PRO A 76 22.25 34.01 -16.13
N ILE A 77 23.56 33.82 -15.99
CA ILE A 77 24.18 32.54 -15.65
C ILE A 77 24.33 32.47 -14.13
N ILE A 78 23.74 31.46 -13.50
CA ILE A 78 23.74 31.24 -12.05
C ILE A 78 24.58 30.02 -11.66
N ALA A 79 24.99 29.98 -10.40
CA ALA A 79 25.78 28.89 -9.85
C ALA A 79 24.92 27.98 -8.98
N ASP A 80 24.86 26.68 -9.31
CA ASP A 80 24.21 25.67 -8.49
C ASP A 80 25.12 24.44 -8.36
N ARG A 81 25.33 23.96 -7.13
CA ARG A 81 26.26 22.86 -6.82
C ARG A 81 25.71 21.48 -7.17
N ASN A 82 24.41 21.35 -7.37
CA ASN A 82 23.71 20.11 -7.70
C ASN A 82 23.75 19.82 -9.21
N ILE A 83 24.20 20.78 -10.03
CA ILE A 83 24.41 20.56 -11.46
C ILE A 83 25.58 19.62 -11.67
N ASP A 84 25.33 18.52 -12.38
CA ASP A 84 26.35 17.56 -12.80
C ASP A 84 27.17 18.15 -13.96
N PRO A 85 28.48 18.42 -13.79
CA PRO A 85 29.33 18.91 -14.87
C PRO A 85 29.49 17.89 -16.01
N ASP A 86 29.36 16.60 -15.73
CA ASP A 86 29.63 15.53 -16.70
C ASP A 86 28.40 15.20 -17.56
N PHE A 87 27.19 15.59 -17.11
CA PHE A 87 25.97 15.38 -17.87
C PHE A 87 25.77 16.44 -18.96
N GLY A 88 25.58 15.99 -20.20
CA GLY A 88 25.34 16.85 -21.36
C GLY A 88 26.52 17.80 -21.59
N THR A 89 26.32 19.09 -21.31
CA THR A 89 27.37 20.10 -21.42
C THR A 89 27.91 20.57 -20.07
N GLY A 90 27.28 20.20 -18.95
CA GLY A 90 27.50 20.83 -17.64
C GLY A 90 26.78 22.16 -17.44
N ALA A 91 25.99 22.60 -18.43
CA ALA A 91 25.12 23.77 -18.36
C ALA A 91 23.66 23.39 -18.63
N VAL A 92 22.76 23.80 -17.73
CA VAL A 92 21.34 23.42 -17.75
C VAL A 92 20.48 24.67 -17.83
N LYS A 93 19.45 24.65 -18.69
CA LYS A 93 18.46 25.72 -18.73
C LYS A 93 17.60 25.73 -17.45
N VAL A 94 17.22 26.90 -16.96
CA VAL A 94 16.40 27.04 -15.75
C VAL A 94 15.05 27.63 -16.15
N THR A 95 13.99 26.81 -16.09
CA THR A 95 12.60 27.19 -16.37
C THR A 95 11.71 27.03 -15.12
N PRO A 96 11.69 28.01 -14.20
CA PRO A 96 11.01 27.88 -12.90
C PRO A 96 9.52 27.51 -12.99
N ALA A 97 8.83 27.91 -14.07
CA ALA A 97 7.41 27.60 -14.22
C ALA A 97 7.13 26.12 -14.57
N HIS A 98 8.12 25.36 -15.08
CA HIS A 98 7.89 24.07 -15.73
C HIS A 98 8.78 22.93 -15.20
N SER A 99 9.45 23.14 -14.08
CA SER A 99 10.24 22.13 -13.37
C SER A 99 10.29 22.49 -11.89
N ILE A 100 10.10 21.51 -11.01
CA ILE A 100 10.17 21.75 -9.55
C ILE A 100 11.60 22.09 -9.12
N ILE A 101 12.59 21.42 -9.70
CA ILE A 101 14.01 21.68 -9.41
C ILE A 101 14.38 23.10 -9.87
N ASP A 102 13.88 23.51 -11.04
CA ASP A 102 14.12 24.85 -11.58
C ASP A 102 13.38 25.91 -10.77
N ALA A 103 12.22 25.58 -10.20
CA ALA A 103 11.49 26.46 -9.29
C ALA A 103 12.26 26.70 -7.99
N GLU A 104 12.83 25.65 -7.40
CA GLU A 104 13.68 25.75 -6.19
C GLU A 104 14.93 26.62 -6.47
N MET A 105 15.60 26.42 -7.61
CA MET A 105 16.70 27.30 -8.04
C MET A 105 16.21 28.73 -8.28
N GLY A 106 15.03 28.88 -8.90
CA GLY A 106 14.40 30.17 -9.16
C GLY A 106 14.14 30.96 -7.88
N GLU A 107 13.64 30.32 -6.84
CA GLU A 107 13.44 30.95 -5.52
C GLU A 107 14.77 31.36 -4.88
N GLN A 108 15.78 30.48 -4.89
CA GLN A 108 17.09 30.76 -4.30
C GLN A 108 17.81 31.94 -4.94
N HIS A 109 17.60 32.13 -6.25
CA HIS A 109 18.24 33.18 -7.04
C HIS A 109 17.30 34.34 -7.39
N ASN A 110 16.08 34.36 -6.85
CA ASN A 110 15.06 35.38 -7.13
C ASN A 110 14.79 35.60 -8.63
N LEU A 111 14.64 34.50 -9.37
CA LEU A 111 14.34 34.50 -10.80
C LEU A 111 12.85 34.70 -11.06
N GLU A 112 12.54 35.29 -12.21
CA GLU A 112 11.16 35.43 -12.69
C GLU A 112 10.54 34.06 -13.02
N ILE A 113 9.23 33.92 -12.79
CA ILE A 113 8.47 32.72 -13.16
C ILE A 113 7.72 33.00 -14.47
N ALA A 114 8.35 32.68 -15.60
CA ALA A 114 7.76 32.84 -16.93
C ALA A 114 6.99 31.57 -17.35
N LYS A 115 5.67 31.59 -17.20
CA LYS A 115 4.79 30.50 -17.64
C LYS A 115 4.59 30.54 -19.15
N VAL A 116 5.00 29.48 -19.85
CA VAL A 116 4.87 29.34 -21.32
C VAL A 116 3.96 28.20 -21.76
N ILE A 117 3.50 27.35 -20.84
CA ILE A 117 2.51 26.29 -21.06
C ILE A 117 1.31 26.52 -20.14
N ASP A 118 0.09 26.44 -20.67
CA ASP A 118 -1.14 26.57 -19.90
C ASP A 118 -1.62 25.24 -19.26
N GLN A 119 -2.71 25.31 -18.50
CA GLN A 119 -3.31 24.15 -17.84
C GLN A 119 -3.88 23.10 -18.80
N PHE A 120 -4.05 23.43 -20.08
CA PHE A 120 -4.53 22.52 -21.13
C PHE A 120 -3.38 21.89 -21.92
N GLY A 121 -2.13 22.12 -21.51
CA GLY A 121 -0.95 21.62 -22.22
C GLY A 121 -0.75 22.33 -23.57
N LYS A 122 -1.14 23.60 -23.66
CA LYS A 122 -0.92 24.43 -24.85
C LYS A 122 0.08 25.53 -24.57
N MET A 123 0.85 25.89 -25.59
CA MET A 123 1.79 26.99 -25.50
C MET A 123 1.06 28.33 -25.41
N THR A 124 1.63 29.27 -24.66
CA THR A 124 1.10 30.62 -24.44
C THR A 124 2.03 31.72 -24.96
N TYR A 125 3.11 31.34 -25.66
CA TYR A 125 4.17 32.26 -26.04
C TYR A 125 4.33 32.41 -27.56
N GLY A 126 4.34 33.67 -28.02
CA GLY A 126 4.72 34.07 -29.37
C GLY A 126 4.00 33.31 -30.49
N LYS A 127 4.74 32.97 -31.56
CA LYS A 127 4.20 32.27 -32.75
C LYS A 127 3.84 30.79 -32.52
N TYR A 128 4.02 30.28 -31.30
CA TYR A 128 3.66 28.92 -30.91
C TYR A 128 2.35 28.88 -30.11
N GLN A 129 1.80 30.04 -29.75
CA GLN A 129 0.60 30.14 -28.94
C GLN A 129 -0.56 29.28 -29.50
N GLY A 130 -1.20 28.51 -28.62
CA GLY A 130 -2.30 27.60 -28.93
C GLY A 130 -1.90 26.21 -29.43
N MET A 131 -0.63 26.00 -29.79
CA MET A 131 -0.10 24.68 -30.17
C MET A 131 0.00 23.77 -28.96
N LYS A 132 -0.21 22.46 -29.16
CA LYS A 132 0.13 21.46 -28.13
C LYS A 132 1.65 21.41 -27.93
N THR A 133 2.09 20.97 -26.75
CA THR A 133 3.51 20.95 -26.37
C THR A 133 4.39 20.09 -27.28
N ASP A 134 3.88 18.95 -27.76
CA ASP A 134 4.54 18.07 -28.72
C ASP A 134 4.68 18.71 -30.10
N GLU A 135 3.60 19.26 -30.64
CA GLU A 135 3.58 20.01 -31.91
C GLU A 135 4.52 21.23 -31.85
N ALA A 136 4.49 21.95 -30.73
CA ALA A 136 5.35 23.11 -30.50
C ALA A 136 6.83 22.71 -30.40
N ARG A 137 7.13 21.60 -29.72
CA ARG A 137 8.50 21.07 -29.61
C ARG A 137 9.11 20.83 -30.99
N GLU A 138 8.39 20.14 -31.88
CA GLU A 138 8.86 19.90 -33.25
C GLU A 138 9.10 21.19 -34.02
N LYS A 139 8.19 22.16 -33.90
CA LYS A 139 8.30 23.44 -34.60
C LYS A 139 9.46 24.28 -34.07
N ILE A 140 9.65 24.32 -32.75
CA ILE A 140 10.74 25.05 -32.09
C ILE A 140 12.10 24.46 -32.50
N VAL A 141 12.23 23.14 -32.53
CA VAL A 141 13.46 22.48 -33.00
C VAL A 141 13.76 22.87 -34.44
N LYS A 142 12.79 22.78 -35.36
CA LYS A 142 12.97 23.21 -36.77
C LYS A 142 13.37 24.68 -36.90
N ASP A 143 12.77 25.54 -36.08
CA ASP A 143 13.11 26.96 -36.06
C ASP A 143 14.55 27.19 -35.57
N LEU A 144 14.98 26.48 -34.51
CA LEU A 144 16.36 26.53 -33.99
C LEU A 144 17.39 26.00 -35.00
N GLU A 145 17.07 24.93 -35.72
CA GLU A 145 17.90 24.38 -36.80
C GLU A 145 18.06 25.40 -37.94
N LYS A 146 16.96 26.05 -38.34
CA LYS A 146 16.97 27.07 -39.40
C LYS A 146 17.86 28.27 -39.09
N ILE A 147 17.96 28.64 -37.81
CA ILE A 147 18.85 29.73 -37.35
C ILE A 147 20.22 29.24 -36.86
N GLY A 148 20.53 27.94 -37.01
CA GLY A 148 21.85 27.38 -36.70
C GLY A 148 22.19 27.28 -35.21
N LEU A 149 21.18 27.25 -34.33
CA LEU A 149 21.37 27.20 -32.87
C LEU A 149 21.32 25.79 -32.28
N ILE A 150 20.97 24.77 -33.05
CA ILE A 150 21.17 23.36 -32.64
C ILE A 150 22.62 22.96 -32.95
N GLU A 151 23.34 22.51 -31.93
CA GLU A 151 24.70 21.99 -32.08
C GLU A 151 24.71 20.52 -32.48
N LYS A 152 23.94 19.70 -31.74
CA LYS A 152 23.72 18.29 -32.02
C LYS A 152 22.44 17.83 -31.34
N THR A 153 21.96 16.66 -31.74
CA THR A 153 20.84 15.96 -31.10
C THR A 153 21.24 14.51 -30.90
N GLU A 154 20.94 13.97 -29.72
CA GLU A 154 21.27 12.60 -29.34
C GLU A 154 20.02 11.86 -28.87
N ASP A 155 19.94 10.56 -29.12
CA ASP A 155 18.90 9.73 -28.53
C ASP A 155 19.15 9.59 -27.04
N HIS A 156 18.10 9.77 -26.23
CA HIS A 156 18.21 9.74 -24.77
C HIS A 156 16.96 9.11 -24.16
N ALA A 157 17.15 8.01 -23.45
CA ALA A 157 16.11 7.42 -22.61
C ALA A 157 16.08 8.15 -21.27
N HIS A 158 14.89 8.55 -20.83
CA HIS A 158 14.69 9.23 -19.56
C HIS A 158 13.35 8.82 -18.94
N ASN A 159 13.20 9.06 -17.64
CA ASN A 159 11.96 8.78 -16.95
C ASN A 159 11.06 10.03 -16.93
N VAL A 160 9.84 9.89 -17.44
CA VAL A 160 8.81 10.92 -17.38
C VAL A 160 7.81 10.61 -16.28
N ALA A 161 7.37 11.64 -15.56
CA ALA A 161 6.28 11.53 -14.61
C ALA A 161 4.94 11.48 -15.36
N VAL A 162 4.12 10.49 -15.05
CA VAL A 162 2.77 10.32 -15.59
C VAL A 162 1.74 10.23 -14.47
N CYS A 163 0.51 10.65 -14.76
CA CYS A 163 -0.59 10.55 -13.82
C CYS A 163 -0.96 9.08 -13.57
N TYR A 164 -0.94 8.63 -12.31
CA TYR A 164 -1.19 7.22 -11.95
C TYR A 164 -2.55 6.68 -12.42
N ARG A 165 -3.57 7.55 -12.54
CA ARG A 165 -4.92 7.13 -12.98
C ARG A 165 -5.04 7.02 -14.49
N CYS A 166 -4.34 7.89 -15.19
CA CYS A 166 -4.73 8.31 -16.53
C CYS A 166 -3.61 8.07 -17.55
N GLY A 167 -2.37 7.88 -17.07
CA GLY A 167 -1.18 7.58 -17.87
C GLY A 167 -0.65 8.76 -18.67
N HIS A 168 -1.31 9.92 -18.64
CA HIS A 168 -0.85 11.12 -19.35
C HIS A 168 0.35 11.75 -18.64
N ILE A 169 1.28 12.29 -19.43
CA ILE A 169 2.46 13.00 -18.93
C ILE A 169 2.01 14.18 -18.07
N VAL A 170 2.66 14.34 -16.93
CA VAL A 170 2.38 15.42 -15.98
C VAL A 170 3.16 16.66 -16.37
N GLU A 171 2.49 17.80 -16.32
CA GLU A 171 3.12 19.10 -16.52
C GLU A 171 3.38 19.75 -15.16
N ASN A 172 4.52 20.40 -14.99
CA ASN A 172 4.74 21.25 -13.83
C ASN A 172 4.25 22.66 -14.15
N LEU A 173 3.43 23.22 -13.25
CA LEU A 173 2.86 24.56 -13.39
C LEU A 173 2.94 25.34 -12.07
N PRO A 174 3.17 26.65 -12.11
CA PRO A 174 2.89 27.53 -10.99
C PRO A 174 1.37 27.68 -10.87
N SER A 175 0.85 27.46 -9.67
CA SER A 175 -0.57 27.59 -9.39
C SER A 175 -0.75 27.85 -7.89
N LEU A 176 -1.69 28.73 -7.54
CA LEU A 176 -2.12 28.90 -6.16
C LEU A 176 -2.89 27.66 -5.75
N GLN A 177 -2.45 27.01 -4.67
CA GLN A 177 -3.02 25.76 -4.15
C GLN A 177 -2.95 25.76 -2.63
N TRP A 178 -3.71 24.86 -2.02
CA TRP A 178 -3.71 24.63 -0.59
C TRP A 178 -2.67 23.57 -0.23
N PHE A 179 -1.79 23.90 0.70
CA PHE A 179 -0.73 23.01 1.16
C PHE A 179 -0.81 22.76 2.66
N LEU A 180 -0.51 21.54 3.06
CA LEU A 180 -0.26 21.19 4.45
C LEU A 180 1.25 21.18 4.69
N LYS A 181 1.70 21.93 5.70
CA LYS A 181 3.10 22.00 6.10
C LYS A 181 3.54 20.67 6.71
N MET A 182 4.35 19.91 6.00
CA MET A 182 4.62 18.51 6.35
C MET A 182 5.74 18.32 7.36
N LYS A 183 6.69 19.25 7.44
CA LYS A 183 7.90 19.08 8.28
C LYS A 183 7.60 18.72 9.74
N ASP A 184 6.64 19.42 10.35
CA ASP A 184 6.32 19.25 11.77
C ASP A 184 5.48 17.97 11.99
N LEU A 185 4.53 17.70 11.08
CA LEU A 185 3.70 16.49 11.08
C LEU A 185 4.51 15.21 10.81
N ALA A 186 5.49 15.28 9.92
CA ALA A 186 6.36 14.16 9.62
C ALA A 186 7.19 13.77 10.85
N LYS A 187 7.63 14.76 11.63
CA LYS A 187 8.37 14.52 12.87
C LYS A 187 7.53 13.79 13.91
N THR A 188 6.26 14.18 14.12
CA THR A 188 5.38 13.49 15.08
C THR A 188 5.14 12.05 14.67
N ALA A 189 4.89 11.80 13.39
CA ALA A 189 4.75 10.47 12.82
C ALA A 189 6.01 9.60 12.98
N ILE A 190 7.20 10.15 12.71
CA ILE A 190 8.48 9.46 12.94
C ILE A 190 8.64 9.09 14.42
N ASP A 191 8.34 10.03 15.32
CA ASP A 191 8.50 9.84 16.77
C ASP A 191 7.56 8.75 17.31
N ALA A 192 6.32 8.66 16.81
CA ALA A 192 5.37 7.64 17.21
C ALA A 192 5.91 6.21 16.96
N VAL A 193 6.49 5.98 15.78
CA VAL A 193 7.09 4.66 15.45
C VAL A 193 8.39 4.44 16.24
N LYS A 194 9.29 5.43 16.30
CA LYS A 194 10.56 5.29 17.03
C LYS A 194 10.39 5.00 18.52
N LYS A 195 9.32 5.52 19.13
CA LYS A 195 8.99 5.30 20.56
C LYS A 195 8.22 4.00 20.80
N GLY A 196 7.90 3.23 19.76
CA GLY A 196 7.15 1.98 19.88
C GLY A 196 5.66 2.14 20.16
N LYS A 197 5.11 3.37 19.99
CA LYS A 197 3.66 3.62 20.07
C LYS A 197 2.93 2.98 18.90
N VAL A 198 3.55 3.03 17.72
CA VAL A 198 3.11 2.35 16.50
C VAL A 198 4.17 1.33 16.08
N THR A 199 3.79 0.06 15.92
CA THR A 199 4.71 -1.03 15.56
C THR A 199 4.33 -1.65 14.23
N PHE A 200 5.28 -1.78 13.30
CA PHE A 200 5.06 -2.42 12.01
C PHE A 200 5.35 -3.93 12.05
N HIS A 201 4.46 -4.70 11.44
CA HIS A 201 4.58 -6.14 11.24
C HIS A 201 4.52 -6.44 9.74
N PRO A 202 5.66 -6.80 9.10
CA PRO A 202 7.01 -6.89 9.65
C PRO A 202 7.74 -5.54 9.80
N LYS A 203 8.69 -5.48 10.74
CA LYS A 203 9.51 -4.29 11.04
C LYS A 203 10.27 -3.68 9.86
N LYS A 204 10.57 -4.46 8.81
CA LYS A 204 11.29 -3.96 7.62
C LYS A 204 10.59 -2.77 6.95
N TRP A 205 9.28 -2.63 7.13
CA TRP A 205 8.49 -1.55 6.54
C TRP A 205 8.70 -0.19 7.24
N GLU A 206 9.23 -0.17 8.45
CA GLU A 206 9.63 1.07 9.12
C GLU A 206 10.67 1.84 8.31
N LYS A 207 11.58 1.14 7.63
CA LYS A 207 12.58 1.79 6.76
C LYS A 207 11.90 2.59 5.64
N VAL A 208 10.96 1.98 4.92
CA VAL A 208 10.23 2.63 3.81
C VAL A 208 9.43 3.84 4.32
N TYR A 209 8.83 3.68 5.49
CA TYR A 209 8.09 4.73 6.18
C TYR A 209 8.98 5.94 6.55
N PHE A 210 10.13 5.68 7.17
CA PHE A 210 11.08 6.72 7.56
C PHE A 210 11.74 7.39 6.35
N ASP A 211 12.15 6.61 5.35
CA ASP A 211 12.79 7.12 4.13
C ASP A 211 11.88 8.12 3.42
N TRP A 212 10.57 7.86 3.39
CA TRP A 212 9.61 8.82 2.83
C TRP A 212 9.42 10.06 3.71
N LEU A 213 9.15 9.89 5.00
CA LEU A 213 8.89 11.02 5.92
C LEU A 213 10.09 11.97 6.07
N ASN A 214 11.32 11.47 5.97
CA ASN A 214 12.51 12.32 6.04
C ASN A 214 12.69 13.22 4.80
N ASN A 215 12.08 12.86 3.67
CA ASN A 215 12.24 13.55 2.38
C ASN A 215 10.92 14.17 1.87
N VAL A 216 9.87 14.15 2.68
CA VAL A 216 8.55 14.62 2.26
C VAL A 216 8.51 16.14 2.10
N ARG A 217 7.88 16.59 1.01
CA ARG A 217 7.56 18.01 0.77
C ARG A 217 6.19 18.37 1.32
N ASP A 218 5.90 19.66 1.40
CA ASP A 218 4.58 20.14 1.78
C ASP A 218 3.51 19.55 0.85
N TRP A 219 2.44 19.04 1.45
CA TRP A 219 1.46 18.24 0.74
C TRP A 219 0.40 19.14 0.13
N CYS A 220 0.29 19.15 -1.21
CA CYS A 220 -0.82 19.78 -1.91
C CYS A 220 -2.14 19.05 -1.62
N ILE A 221 -3.02 19.66 -0.83
CA ILE A 221 -4.30 19.07 -0.39
C ILE A 221 -5.49 19.50 -1.24
N SER A 222 -5.36 20.50 -2.11
CA SER A 222 -6.42 20.91 -3.04
C SER A 222 -6.42 20.12 -4.32
N ARG A 223 -7.61 19.94 -4.92
CA ARG A 223 -7.87 19.30 -6.21
C ARG A 223 -8.94 20.07 -6.98
N GLN A 224 -8.79 20.14 -8.30
CA GLN A 224 -9.70 20.84 -9.21
C GLN A 224 -10.66 19.85 -9.87
N ILE A 225 -11.28 19.01 -9.03
CA ILE A 225 -12.23 17.99 -9.47
C ILE A 225 -13.57 18.19 -8.80
N TRP A 226 -14.63 17.76 -9.48
CA TRP A 226 -16.00 17.82 -8.98
C TRP A 226 -16.29 16.89 -7.78
N TRP A 227 -15.54 15.79 -7.64
CA TRP A 227 -15.76 14.79 -6.61
C TRP A 227 -14.75 14.92 -5.46
N GLY A 228 -15.22 15.40 -4.31
CA GLY A 228 -14.44 15.53 -3.09
C GLY A 228 -15.13 16.45 -2.09
N HIS A 229 -14.55 16.58 -0.90
CA HIS A 229 -15.07 17.51 0.11
C HIS A 229 -14.62 18.93 -0.25
N LYS A 230 -15.54 19.88 -0.42
CA LYS A 230 -15.19 21.28 -0.70
C LYS A 230 -14.29 21.83 0.40
N ILE A 231 -13.20 22.51 0.02
CA ILE A 231 -12.36 23.21 0.99
C ILE A 231 -13.19 24.34 1.63
N PRO A 232 -13.29 24.41 2.97
CA PRO A 232 -14.17 25.36 3.65
C PRO A 232 -13.54 26.76 3.73
N VAL A 233 -13.11 27.31 2.59
CA VAL A 233 -12.55 28.66 2.46
C VAL A 233 -13.40 29.44 1.46
N GLU A 234 -13.83 30.63 1.85
CA GLU A 234 -14.61 31.52 1.00
C GLU A 234 -13.86 31.84 -0.30
N GLY A 235 -14.56 31.71 -1.43
CA GLY A 235 -13.98 31.94 -2.76
C GLY A 235 -13.16 30.79 -3.35
N SER A 236 -12.99 29.68 -2.63
CA SER A 236 -12.37 28.46 -3.20
C SER A 236 -13.43 27.50 -3.73
N ASP A 237 -13.25 27.00 -4.95
CA ASP A 237 -14.02 25.90 -5.54
C ASP A 237 -13.26 24.57 -5.56
N ASP A 238 -12.08 24.55 -4.92
CA ASP A 238 -11.28 23.33 -4.80
C ASP A 238 -11.93 22.34 -3.84
N VAL A 239 -11.68 21.06 -4.10
CA VAL A 239 -12.00 19.98 -3.16
C VAL A 239 -10.74 19.42 -2.54
N LEU A 240 -10.89 18.79 -1.38
CA LEU A 240 -9.81 18.11 -0.68
C LEU A 240 -9.39 16.83 -1.42
N ASP A 241 -8.09 16.56 -1.37
CA ASP A 241 -7.50 15.28 -1.71
C ASP A 241 -8.24 14.14 -1.00
N THR A 242 -8.53 13.05 -1.72
CA THR A 242 -9.14 11.85 -1.12
C THR A 242 -8.26 11.28 0.00
N TRP A 243 -6.93 11.42 -0.11
CA TRP A 243 -6.02 11.00 0.96
C TRP A 243 -6.11 11.89 2.21
N PHE A 244 -6.64 13.11 2.09
CA PHE A 244 -6.94 13.97 3.24
C PHE A 244 -8.09 13.41 4.06
N SER A 245 -9.22 13.06 3.45
CA SER A 245 -10.32 12.45 4.20
C SER A 245 -9.95 11.07 4.73
N SER A 246 -9.25 10.24 3.96
CA SER A 246 -8.78 8.92 4.40
C SER A 246 -7.81 8.96 5.58
N ALA A 247 -7.03 10.05 5.71
CA ALA A 247 -6.13 10.25 6.85
C ALA A 247 -6.86 10.43 8.19
N LEU A 248 -8.14 10.83 8.15
CA LEU A 248 -8.96 11.05 9.34
C LEU A 248 -9.77 9.81 9.74
N TRP A 249 -9.69 8.72 8.96
CA TRP A 249 -10.47 7.50 9.15
C TRP A 249 -10.51 6.96 10.60
N PRO A 250 -9.39 6.92 11.36
CA PRO A 250 -9.37 6.31 12.69
C PRO A 250 -10.28 6.97 13.73
N PHE A 251 -10.66 8.23 13.52
CA PHE A 251 -11.50 8.98 14.46
C PHE A 251 -12.74 9.61 13.80
N ALA A 252 -12.66 10.02 12.53
CA ALA A 252 -13.78 10.66 11.83
C ALA A 252 -14.97 9.71 11.58
N THR A 253 -14.75 8.40 11.66
CA THR A 253 -15.80 7.38 11.52
C THR A 253 -16.60 7.15 12.80
N MET A 254 -16.08 7.62 13.94
CA MET A 254 -16.62 7.34 15.25
C MET A 254 -17.29 8.58 15.84
N LYS A 255 -18.38 8.37 16.60
CA LYS A 255 -18.95 9.43 17.44
C LYS A 255 -18.07 9.65 18.66
N GLU A 256 -18.21 10.79 19.33
CA GLU A 256 -17.38 11.15 20.49
C GLU A 256 -17.38 10.07 21.60
N LYS A 257 -18.54 9.44 21.86
CA LYS A 257 -18.62 8.32 22.82
C LYS A 257 -17.76 7.15 22.38
N ASP A 258 -17.84 6.77 21.11
CA ASP A 258 -17.13 5.62 20.55
C ASP A 258 -15.63 5.92 20.46
N GLN A 259 -15.23 7.17 20.16
CA GLN A 259 -13.83 7.59 20.21
C GLN A 259 -13.23 7.40 21.61
N LYS A 260 -13.96 7.74 22.68
CA LYS A 260 -13.47 7.55 24.06
C LYS A 260 -13.26 6.08 24.44
N GLU A 261 -13.96 5.17 23.78
CA GLU A 261 -13.94 3.74 24.11
C GLU A 261 -13.01 2.94 23.19
N PHE A 262 -12.92 3.31 21.91
CA PHE A 262 -12.28 2.51 20.86
C PHE A 262 -11.12 3.21 20.15
N TYR A 263 -10.77 4.45 20.54
CA TYR A 263 -9.55 5.12 20.10
C TYR A 263 -8.57 5.22 21.29
N PRO A 264 -7.28 4.87 21.11
CA PRO A 264 -6.65 4.38 19.89
C PRO A 264 -7.08 2.95 19.52
N THR A 265 -7.09 2.63 18.22
CA THR A 265 -7.43 1.26 17.77
C THR A 265 -6.27 0.29 17.99
N ASN A 266 -6.51 -1.03 17.98
CA ASN A 266 -5.42 -1.98 18.24
C ASN A 266 -4.58 -2.29 16.99
N VAL A 267 -5.22 -2.59 15.86
CA VAL A 267 -4.55 -3.16 14.68
C VAL A 267 -5.07 -2.52 13.40
N LEU A 268 -4.16 -2.05 12.54
CA LEU A 268 -4.42 -1.70 11.15
C LEU A 268 -3.79 -2.76 10.24
N SER A 269 -4.59 -3.43 9.40
CA SER A 269 -4.09 -4.32 8.35
C SER A 269 -4.21 -3.66 6.98
N THR A 270 -3.13 -3.61 6.20
CA THR A 270 -3.11 -2.92 4.90
C THR A 270 -2.00 -3.41 3.97
N ALA A 271 -2.08 -3.01 2.70
CA ALA A 271 -1.05 -3.25 1.70
C ALA A 271 0.10 -2.24 1.81
N ARG A 272 1.31 -2.66 1.41
CA ARG A 272 2.51 -1.82 1.45
C ARG A 272 2.45 -0.60 0.52
N ASP A 273 1.67 -0.70 -0.56
CA ASP A 273 1.53 0.34 -1.59
C ASP A 273 0.98 1.66 -1.02
N ILE A 274 0.27 1.60 0.11
CA ILE A 274 -0.38 2.76 0.74
C ILE A 274 0.17 3.10 2.12
N ILE A 275 1.38 2.63 2.47
CA ILE A 275 2.05 3.03 3.72
C ILE A 275 2.19 4.55 3.79
N ASN A 276 2.69 5.17 2.72
CA ASN A 276 2.95 6.61 2.68
C ASN A 276 1.66 7.42 2.39
N LEU A 277 0.75 6.85 1.60
CA LEU A 277 -0.50 7.49 1.23
C LEU A 277 -1.56 7.46 2.34
N TRP A 278 -1.52 6.46 3.23
CA TRP A 278 -2.56 6.23 4.21
C TRP A 278 -2.03 6.06 5.63
N VAL A 279 -1.16 5.07 5.89
CA VAL A 279 -0.67 4.78 7.26
C VAL A 279 0.00 6.00 7.87
N ALA A 280 0.99 6.57 7.19
CA ALA A 280 1.70 7.76 7.67
C ALA A 280 0.77 8.95 7.90
N ARG A 281 -0.22 9.12 7.02
CA ARG A 281 -1.19 10.21 7.14
C ARG A 281 -2.14 10.04 8.31
N MET A 282 -2.58 8.83 8.59
CA MET A 282 -3.37 8.53 9.78
C MET A 282 -2.55 8.79 11.05
N VAL A 283 -1.27 8.39 11.07
CA VAL A 283 -0.42 8.58 12.26
C VAL A 283 -0.25 10.06 12.59
N PHE A 284 0.20 10.90 11.64
CA PHE A 284 0.36 12.32 11.95
C PHE A 284 -0.98 13.02 12.21
N SER A 285 -2.08 12.56 11.60
CA SER A 285 -3.40 13.17 11.82
C SER A 285 -3.96 12.83 13.20
N GLY A 286 -3.76 11.59 13.67
CA GLY A 286 -4.08 11.20 15.04
C GLY A 286 -3.28 12.02 16.06
N GLU A 287 -1.96 12.11 15.87
CA GLU A 287 -1.09 12.90 16.74
C GLU A 287 -1.47 14.40 16.72
N GLU A 288 -1.90 14.94 15.57
CA GLU A 288 -2.31 16.35 15.47
C GLU A 288 -3.68 16.62 16.10
N PHE A 289 -4.70 15.83 15.80
CA PHE A 289 -6.07 16.11 16.22
C PHE A 289 -6.43 15.48 17.57
N MET A 290 -5.98 14.24 17.80
CA MET A 290 -6.33 13.44 18.98
C MET A 290 -5.24 13.46 20.05
N LYS A 291 -4.03 13.93 19.71
CA LYS A 291 -2.85 13.95 20.60
C LYS A 291 -2.39 12.57 21.04
N GLU A 292 -2.73 11.55 20.25
CA GLU A 292 -2.40 10.15 20.48
C GLU A 292 -2.30 9.43 19.13
N GLU A 293 -1.59 8.31 19.08
CA GLU A 293 -1.44 7.48 17.90
C GLU A 293 -2.77 6.81 17.49
N PRO A 294 -3.08 6.63 16.20
CA PRO A 294 -4.36 6.07 15.78
C PRO A 294 -4.51 4.56 15.99
N PHE A 295 -3.39 3.84 16.01
CA PHE A 295 -3.34 2.38 16.17
C PHE A 295 -2.00 1.93 16.74
N LYS A 296 -2.01 0.81 17.48
CA LYS A 296 -0.79 0.23 18.05
C LYS A 296 0.00 -0.59 17.04
N ASP A 297 -0.64 -1.51 16.32
CA ASP A 297 0.01 -2.43 15.40
C ASP A 297 -0.39 -2.17 13.94
N VAL A 298 0.58 -2.19 13.04
CA VAL A 298 0.37 -2.06 11.58
C VAL A 298 0.83 -3.33 10.89
N ILE A 299 -0.12 -4.16 10.44
CA ILE A 299 0.16 -5.38 9.67
C ILE A 299 0.22 -5.01 8.20
N ILE A 300 1.38 -5.21 7.59
CA ILE A 300 1.58 -5.09 6.15
C ILE A 300 1.52 -6.48 5.54
N HIS A 301 0.35 -6.82 5.01
CA HIS A 301 0.12 -8.14 4.44
C HIS A 301 0.80 -8.30 3.07
N PRO A 302 1.15 -9.55 2.68
CA PRO A 302 1.59 -9.88 1.33
C PRO A 302 0.65 -9.40 0.23
N THR A 303 1.19 -9.14 -0.96
CA THR A 303 0.38 -8.93 -2.16
C THR A 303 0.09 -10.27 -2.83
N ILE A 304 -1.15 -10.48 -3.23
CA ILE A 304 -1.53 -11.63 -4.05
C ILE A 304 -1.24 -11.31 -5.51
N LEU A 305 -0.43 -12.16 -6.13
CA LEU A 305 -0.01 -12.11 -7.52
C LEU A 305 -0.65 -13.26 -8.28
N THR A 306 -0.77 -13.12 -9.60
CA THR A 306 -1.13 -14.25 -10.45
C THR A 306 -0.13 -15.39 -10.31
N LYS A 307 -0.50 -16.59 -10.77
CA LYS A 307 0.40 -17.76 -10.81
C LYS A 307 1.74 -17.47 -11.53
N ALA A 308 1.75 -16.53 -12.48
CA ALA A 308 2.94 -16.10 -13.21
C ALA A 308 3.71 -14.93 -12.54
N GLY A 309 3.35 -14.52 -11.32
CA GLY A 309 4.02 -13.45 -10.59
C GLY A 309 3.62 -12.02 -11.00
N LYS A 310 2.52 -11.85 -11.75
CA LYS A 310 2.04 -10.51 -12.15
C LYS A 310 1.07 -9.96 -11.11
N ARG A 311 1.06 -8.64 -10.93
CA ARG A 311 0.08 -7.96 -10.06
C ARG A 311 -1.34 -8.28 -10.53
N MET A 312 -2.21 -8.66 -9.59
CA MET A 312 -3.65 -8.76 -9.84
C MET A 312 -4.28 -7.37 -9.81
N SER A 313 -4.95 -6.98 -10.90
CA SER A 313 -5.68 -5.72 -10.99
C SER A 313 -6.84 -5.86 -11.97
N LYS A 314 -7.97 -5.22 -11.64
CA LYS A 314 -9.11 -5.09 -12.56
C LYS A 314 -8.70 -4.37 -13.85
N SER A 315 -7.89 -3.32 -13.75
CA SER A 315 -7.44 -2.55 -14.92
C SER A 315 -6.49 -3.32 -15.84
N LEU A 316 -5.77 -4.31 -15.29
CA LEU A 316 -4.86 -5.16 -16.06
C LEU A 316 -5.54 -6.43 -16.59
N GLY A 317 -6.82 -6.66 -16.26
CA GLY A 317 -7.53 -7.90 -16.60
C GLY A 317 -6.94 -9.16 -15.92
N THR A 318 -6.06 -8.98 -14.93
CA THR A 318 -5.40 -10.07 -14.18
C THR A 318 -6.06 -10.35 -12.83
N GLY A 319 -7.07 -9.56 -12.47
CA GLY A 319 -7.85 -9.74 -11.26
C GLY A 319 -8.68 -11.01 -11.31
N ILE A 320 -8.76 -11.69 -10.17
CA ILE A 320 -9.65 -12.82 -9.95
C ILE A 320 -10.78 -12.36 -9.04
N ASP A 321 -12.02 -12.71 -9.37
CA ASP A 321 -13.16 -12.43 -8.49
C ASP A 321 -13.22 -13.47 -7.37
N PRO A 322 -13.11 -13.08 -6.08
CA PRO A 322 -13.24 -14.03 -4.97
C PRO A 322 -14.60 -14.72 -4.95
N MET A 323 -15.64 -14.10 -5.50
CA MET A 323 -16.98 -14.70 -5.54
C MET A 323 -17.03 -15.97 -6.38
N ASP A 324 -16.30 -16.03 -7.49
CA ASP A 324 -16.20 -17.23 -8.34
C ASP A 324 -15.70 -18.45 -7.54
N TYR A 325 -14.75 -18.23 -6.63
CA TYR A 325 -14.19 -19.27 -5.77
C TYR A 325 -15.14 -19.64 -4.64
N ILE A 326 -15.81 -18.66 -4.03
CA ILE A 326 -16.80 -18.89 -2.99
C ILE A 326 -17.97 -19.73 -3.54
N GLU A 327 -18.46 -19.42 -4.74
CA GLU A 327 -19.53 -20.20 -5.38
C GLU A 327 -19.09 -21.63 -5.74
N LYS A 328 -17.85 -21.78 -6.24
CA LYS A 328 -17.33 -23.08 -6.69
C LYS A 328 -16.90 -24.01 -5.54
N TYR A 329 -16.32 -23.45 -4.48
CA TYR A 329 -15.66 -24.21 -3.42
C TYR A 329 -16.22 -23.98 -2.01
N GLY A 330 -16.94 -22.88 -1.80
CA GLY A 330 -17.42 -22.44 -0.49
C GLY A 330 -16.50 -21.40 0.15
N ALA A 331 -17.08 -20.54 1.00
CA ALA A 331 -16.35 -19.44 1.65
C ALA A 331 -15.20 -19.92 2.54
N ASP A 332 -15.40 -20.98 3.34
CA ASP A 332 -14.35 -21.52 4.21
C ASP A 332 -13.18 -22.10 3.43
N ALA A 333 -13.44 -22.76 2.30
CA ALA A 333 -12.40 -23.29 1.44
C ALA A 333 -11.55 -22.15 0.84
N THR A 334 -12.19 -21.07 0.40
CA THR A 334 -11.51 -19.88 -0.13
C THR A 334 -10.69 -19.17 0.95
N ARG A 335 -11.25 -18.99 2.15
CA ARG A 335 -10.54 -18.42 3.32
C ARG A 335 -9.32 -19.28 3.70
N PHE A 336 -9.52 -20.58 3.81
CA PHE A 336 -8.45 -21.55 4.07
C PHE A 336 -7.33 -21.40 3.03
N GLY A 337 -7.66 -21.44 1.74
CA GLY A 337 -6.66 -21.34 0.67
C GLY A 337 -5.85 -20.04 0.73
N LEU A 338 -6.48 -18.91 1.04
CA LEU A 338 -5.80 -17.62 1.20
C LEU A 338 -4.84 -17.62 2.39
N ILE A 339 -5.32 -18.03 3.57
CA ILE A 339 -4.53 -18.02 4.81
C ILE A 339 -3.40 -19.04 4.76
N TRP A 340 -3.67 -20.23 4.20
CA TRP A 340 -2.72 -21.33 4.05
C TRP A 340 -1.47 -20.93 3.27
N GLN A 341 -1.61 -20.05 2.27
CA GLN A 341 -0.51 -19.55 1.46
C GLN A 341 0.28 -18.42 2.16
N MET A 342 -0.23 -17.89 3.27
CA MET A 342 0.36 -16.75 3.99
C MET A 342 1.39 -17.20 5.04
N MET A 343 2.45 -17.87 4.59
CA MET A 343 3.52 -18.42 5.46
C MET A 343 4.66 -17.44 5.75
N GLY A 344 4.51 -16.16 5.42
CA GLY A 344 5.52 -15.16 5.71
C GLY A 344 5.25 -13.81 5.04
N ASN A 345 6.32 -13.04 4.86
CA ASN A 345 6.27 -11.66 4.36
C ASN A 345 6.57 -11.53 2.86
N GLN A 346 6.53 -12.65 2.13
CA GLN A 346 6.69 -12.71 0.69
C GLN A 346 5.33 -12.70 0.01
N ASP A 347 5.30 -12.19 -1.21
CA ASP A 347 4.09 -12.17 -2.02
C ASP A 347 3.62 -13.56 -2.38
N ILE A 348 2.31 -13.69 -2.50
CA ILE A 348 1.65 -14.96 -2.74
C ILE A 348 1.45 -15.12 -4.24
N HIS A 349 2.11 -16.12 -4.84
CA HIS A 349 1.74 -16.59 -6.16
C HIS A 349 0.48 -17.44 -6.04
N TRP A 350 -0.64 -16.93 -6.55
CA TRP A 350 -1.94 -17.57 -6.36
C TRP A 350 -1.98 -19.00 -6.91
N ALA A 351 -2.34 -19.93 -6.04
CA ALA A 351 -2.51 -21.35 -6.33
C ALA A 351 -3.88 -21.85 -5.85
N GLU A 352 -4.78 -22.10 -6.81
CA GLU A 352 -6.16 -22.58 -6.58
C GLU A 352 -6.20 -23.97 -5.91
N GLU A 353 -5.15 -24.78 -6.09
CA GLU A 353 -5.00 -26.09 -5.45
C GLU A 353 -5.13 -26.03 -3.91
N HIS A 354 -4.76 -24.91 -3.27
CA HIS A 354 -4.93 -24.73 -1.82
C HIS A 354 -6.38 -24.46 -1.41
N VAL A 355 -7.18 -23.85 -2.28
CA VAL A 355 -8.64 -23.71 -2.06
C VAL A 355 -9.31 -25.09 -2.14
N LEU A 356 -8.90 -25.92 -3.11
CA LEU A 356 -9.36 -27.31 -3.21
C LEU A 356 -8.96 -28.14 -1.98
N ALA A 357 -7.75 -27.94 -1.45
CA ALA A 357 -7.33 -28.55 -0.19
C ALA A 357 -8.24 -28.12 0.97
N GLY A 358 -8.56 -26.82 1.08
CA GLY A 358 -9.52 -26.30 2.06
C GLY A 358 -10.88 -26.96 1.98
N LYS A 359 -11.42 -27.15 0.76
CA LYS A 359 -12.69 -27.89 0.56
C LYS A 359 -12.62 -29.34 1.06
N LYS A 360 -11.51 -30.04 0.80
CA LYS A 360 -11.30 -31.40 1.31
C LYS A 360 -11.21 -31.41 2.84
N PHE A 361 -10.59 -30.39 3.43
CA PHE A 361 -10.50 -30.25 4.87
C PHE A 361 -11.86 -29.99 5.51
N CYS A 362 -12.72 -29.12 4.94
CA CYS A 362 -14.11 -28.97 5.38
C CYS A 362 -14.82 -30.33 5.49
N ASN A 363 -14.69 -31.16 4.45
CA ASN A 363 -15.30 -32.49 4.42
C ASN A 363 -14.72 -33.42 5.49
N LYS A 364 -13.41 -33.36 5.75
CA LYS A 364 -12.75 -34.16 6.80
C LYS A 364 -13.29 -33.75 8.19
N ILE A 365 -13.38 -32.46 8.47
CA ILE A 365 -13.94 -31.92 9.72
C ILE A 365 -15.39 -32.35 9.90
N TRP A 366 -16.20 -32.26 8.83
CA TRP A 366 -17.59 -32.69 8.86
C TRP A 366 -17.74 -34.18 9.19
N ASN A 367 -16.96 -35.03 8.52
CA ASN A 367 -17.01 -36.48 8.71
C ASN A 367 -16.55 -36.89 10.11
N ALA A 368 -15.46 -36.30 10.61
CA ALA A 368 -14.99 -36.49 11.98
C ALA A 368 -16.07 -36.08 12.99
N SER A 369 -16.70 -34.92 12.79
CA SER A 369 -17.76 -34.43 13.67
C SER A 369 -19.00 -35.32 13.66
N LYS A 370 -19.38 -35.85 12.49
CA LYS A 370 -20.49 -36.79 12.36
C LYS A 370 -20.21 -38.09 13.12
N PHE A 371 -18.99 -38.62 13.02
CA PHE A 371 -18.59 -39.80 13.78
C PHE A 371 -18.73 -39.56 15.28
N VAL A 372 -18.13 -38.47 15.80
CA VAL A 372 -18.22 -38.12 17.23
C VAL A 372 -19.68 -37.96 17.66
N LEU A 373 -20.50 -37.22 16.91
CA LEU A 373 -21.92 -37.02 17.23
C LEU A 373 -22.72 -38.32 17.30
N MET A 374 -22.44 -39.29 16.41
CA MET A 374 -23.07 -40.61 16.44
C MET A 374 -22.58 -41.48 17.59
N SER A 375 -21.45 -41.11 18.21
CA SER A 375 -20.82 -41.85 19.29
C SER A 375 -21.09 -41.25 20.67
N THR A 376 -21.57 -40.01 20.81
CA THR A 376 -21.55 -39.25 22.08
C THR A 376 -22.93 -38.76 22.55
N ASP A 377 -23.96 -39.62 22.56
CA ASP A 377 -25.38 -39.27 22.87
C ASP A 377 -25.64 -38.64 24.26
N LYS A 378 -24.65 -38.56 25.15
CA LYS A 378 -24.83 -38.22 26.57
C LYS A 378 -24.13 -36.95 27.06
N ILE A 379 -23.30 -36.30 26.23
CA ILE A 379 -22.44 -35.20 26.71
C ILE A 379 -23.11 -33.85 26.41
N THR A 380 -23.57 -33.21 27.49
CA THR A 380 -24.34 -31.96 27.42
C THR A 380 -23.60 -30.73 27.90
N GLU A 381 -22.40 -30.87 28.49
CA GLU A 381 -21.66 -29.77 29.12
C GLU A 381 -20.46 -29.33 28.27
N LYS A 382 -20.27 -27.99 28.18
CA LYS A 382 -19.26 -27.34 27.34
C LYS A 382 -17.82 -27.59 27.81
N ASP A 383 -17.63 -27.77 29.12
CA ASP A 383 -16.32 -27.70 29.80
C ASP A 383 -16.06 -28.85 30.80
N ALA A 384 -16.86 -29.93 30.76
CA ALA A 384 -16.72 -31.05 31.69
C ALA A 384 -15.50 -31.93 31.34
N TYR A 385 -14.32 -31.51 31.78
CA TYR A 385 -13.07 -32.28 31.69
C TYR A 385 -12.71 -32.88 33.06
N ARG A 386 -13.09 -34.14 33.33
CA ARG A 386 -12.50 -34.97 34.40
C ARG A 386 -12.57 -36.47 34.08
N PRO A 387 -11.93 -36.97 33.02
CA PRO A 387 -12.00 -38.39 32.70
C PRO A 387 -11.25 -39.20 33.79
N LYS A 388 -11.88 -40.25 34.32
CA LYS A 388 -11.29 -41.14 35.35
C LYS A 388 -10.97 -42.49 34.72
N GLY A 389 -9.69 -42.81 34.58
CA GLY A 389 -9.27 -44.07 33.93
C GLY A 389 -9.10 -43.91 32.42
N ILE A 390 -8.29 -42.92 32.03
CA ILE A 390 -7.93 -42.64 30.63
C ILE A 390 -6.92 -43.66 30.09
N THR A 391 -7.13 -44.07 28.83
CA THR A 391 -6.19 -44.89 28.09
C THR A 391 -4.94 -44.10 27.71
N GLU A 392 -3.91 -44.78 27.21
CA GLU A 392 -2.71 -44.09 26.71
C GLU A 392 -3.00 -43.28 25.44
N ALA A 393 -3.95 -43.72 24.61
CA ALA A 393 -4.41 -42.98 23.44
C ALA A 393 -5.12 -41.68 23.84
N ASP A 394 -5.96 -41.72 24.89
CA ASP A 394 -6.65 -40.54 25.42
C ASP A 394 -5.67 -39.50 25.96
N LYS A 395 -4.68 -39.95 26.75
CA LYS A 395 -3.62 -39.06 27.25
C LYS A 395 -2.88 -38.38 26.11
N ARG A 396 -2.45 -39.17 25.12
CA ARG A 396 -1.71 -38.65 23.97
C ARG A 396 -2.52 -37.58 23.23
N ILE A 397 -3.80 -37.82 22.92
CA ILE A 397 -4.57 -36.83 22.16
C ILE A 397 -4.80 -35.54 22.96
N ILE A 398 -4.98 -35.64 24.28
CA ILE A 398 -5.12 -34.47 25.16
C ILE A 398 -3.83 -33.65 25.20
N GLU A 399 -2.67 -34.32 25.29
CA GLU A 399 -1.36 -33.66 25.24
C GLU A 399 -1.09 -33.01 23.89
N CYS A 400 -1.36 -33.72 22.78
CA CYS A 400 -1.27 -33.17 21.42
C CYS A 400 -2.19 -31.95 21.26
N PHE A 401 -3.43 -32.03 21.75
CA PHE A 401 -4.38 -30.92 21.69
C PHE A 401 -3.91 -29.71 22.50
N SER A 402 -3.41 -29.93 23.72
CA SER A 402 -2.86 -28.87 24.57
C SER A 402 -1.68 -28.15 23.88
N SER A 403 -0.79 -28.93 23.25
CA SER A 403 0.33 -28.39 22.48
C SER A 403 -0.13 -27.54 21.30
N VAL A 404 -1.04 -28.05 20.47
CA VAL A 404 -1.51 -27.30 19.29
C VAL A 404 -2.30 -26.05 19.68
N LYS A 405 -3.12 -26.11 20.73
CA LYS A 405 -3.86 -24.97 21.28
C LYS A 405 -2.92 -23.82 21.63
N ASN A 406 -1.82 -24.13 22.33
CA ASN A 406 -0.82 -23.14 22.72
C ASN A 406 -0.06 -22.59 21.49
N GLY A 407 0.29 -23.46 20.54
CA GLY A 407 0.96 -23.06 19.29
C GLY A 407 0.10 -22.11 18.44
N VAL A 408 -1.15 -22.49 18.18
CA VAL A 408 -2.13 -21.69 17.43
C VAL A 408 -2.35 -20.33 18.09
N SER A 409 -2.55 -20.29 19.41
CA SER A 409 -2.76 -19.03 20.15
C SER A 409 -1.55 -18.11 20.01
N LYS A 410 -0.34 -18.64 20.19
CA LYS A 410 0.91 -17.89 19.99
C LYS A 410 1.05 -17.32 18.58
N TYR A 411 0.71 -18.10 17.56
CA TYR A 411 0.80 -17.62 16.17
C TYR A 411 -0.25 -16.56 15.86
N ILE A 412 -1.45 -16.66 16.40
CA ILE A 412 -2.49 -15.63 16.27
C ILE A 412 -2.03 -14.32 16.91
N ASP A 413 -1.47 -14.36 18.12
CA ASP A 413 -0.91 -13.18 18.81
C ASP A 413 0.24 -12.52 18.04
N GLN A 414 0.92 -13.28 17.18
CA GLN A 414 2.00 -12.83 16.32
C GLN A 414 1.55 -12.51 14.89
N TYR A 415 0.24 -12.48 14.63
CA TYR A 415 -0.36 -12.25 13.32
C TYR A 415 0.10 -13.25 12.24
N SER A 416 0.56 -14.43 12.65
CA SER A 416 1.10 -15.51 11.81
C SER A 416 0.02 -16.54 11.47
N PHE A 417 -1.09 -16.08 10.89
CA PHE A 417 -2.30 -16.90 10.67
C PHE A 417 -2.07 -18.13 9.79
N GLY A 418 -1.14 -18.07 8.82
CA GLY A 418 -0.78 -19.23 8.01
C GLY A 418 -0.19 -20.36 8.85
N HIS A 419 0.81 -20.06 9.68
CA HIS A 419 1.42 -21.04 10.59
C HIS A 419 0.41 -21.62 11.57
N ALA A 420 -0.46 -20.79 12.15
CA ALA A 420 -1.55 -21.25 13.01
C ALA A 420 -2.45 -22.28 12.31
N LEU A 421 -2.82 -22.01 11.05
CA LEU A 421 -3.68 -22.90 10.28
C LEU A 421 -2.99 -24.22 9.89
N HIS A 422 -1.69 -24.19 9.56
CA HIS A 422 -0.91 -25.41 9.28
C HIS A 422 -0.78 -26.29 10.51
N ASP A 423 -0.37 -25.74 11.65
CA ASP A 423 -0.25 -26.47 12.91
C ASP A 423 -1.58 -27.13 13.31
N PHE A 424 -2.68 -26.39 13.19
CA PHE A 424 -4.01 -26.94 13.48
C PHE A 424 -4.43 -28.02 12.48
N TYR A 425 -4.20 -27.81 11.19
CA TYR A 425 -4.51 -28.79 10.15
C TYR A 425 -3.80 -30.12 10.41
N ASP A 426 -2.49 -30.08 10.71
CA ASP A 426 -1.70 -31.28 10.97
C ASP A 426 -2.21 -32.03 12.19
N PHE A 427 -2.51 -31.33 13.28
CA PHE A 427 -3.14 -31.93 14.46
C PHE A 427 -4.49 -32.57 14.13
N PHE A 428 -5.41 -31.81 13.54
CA PHE A 428 -6.78 -32.28 13.37
C PHE A 428 -6.84 -33.45 12.40
N TRP A 429 -6.05 -33.39 11.32
CA TRP A 429 -6.04 -34.45 10.32
C TRP A 429 -5.29 -35.68 10.82
N HIS A 430 -4.04 -35.52 11.25
CA HIS A 430 -3.15 -36.65 11.47
C HIS A 430 -3.20 -37.19 12.90
N GLU A 431 -3.31 -36.33 13.91
CA GLU A 431 -3.36 -36.78 15.30
C GLU A 431 -4.80 -37.13 15.72
N PHE A 432 -5.77 -36.27 15.43
CA PHE A 432 -7.15 -36.51 15.81
C PHE A 432 -7.82 -37.54 14.88
N CYS A 433 -7.90 -37.27 13.58
CA CYS A 433 -8.68 -38.13 12.68
C CYS A 433 -7.98 -39.45 12.32
N ASP A 434 -6.70 -39.42 11.92
CA ASP A 434 -6.04 -40.63 11.41
C ASP A 434 -5.57 -41.57 12.54
N VAL A 435 -5.34 -41.04 13.75
CA VAL A 435 -4.86 -41.82 14.90
C VAL A 435 -5.94 -41.99 15.97
N TYR A 436 -6.38 -40.89 16.60
CA TYR A 436 -7.25 -41.01 17.78
C TYR A 436 -8.66 -41.51 17.47
N LEU A 437 -9.30 -41.04 16.39
CA LEU A 437 -10.61 -41.55 15.99
C LEU A 437 -10.57 -43.06 15.71
N GLU A 438 -9.52 -43.57 15.08
CA GLU A 438 -9.38 -45.00 14.83
C GLU A 438 -9.20 -45.79 16.13
N ALA A 439 -8.34 -45.33 17.04
CA ALA A 439 -8.18 -45.94 18.37
C ALA A 439 -9.49 -45.91 19.19
N SER A 440 -10.26 -44.83 19.08
CA SER A 440 -11.51 -44.67 19.81
C SER A 440 -12.60 -45.67 19.39
N LYS A 441 -12.56 -46.20 18.16
CA LYS A 441 -13.56 -47.18 17.68
C LYS A 441 -13.55 -48.45 18.53
N GLU A 442 -12.37 -48.99 18.81
CA GLU A 442 -12.22 -50.18 19.67
C GLU A 442 -12.61 -49.85 21.13
N GLN A 443 -12.22 -48.66 21.62
CA GLN A 443 -12.54 -48.22 22.98
C GLN A 443 -14.05 -48.00 23.21
N LEU A 444 -14.77 -47.60 22.17
CA LEU A 444 -16.22 -47.39 22.19
C LEU A 444 -17.02 -48.70 22.21
N GLU A 445 -16.40 -49.84 21.90
CA GLU A 445 -16.99 -51.18 22.05
C GLU A 445 -16.82 -51.75 23.46
N ASP A 446 -15.88 -51.21 24.25
CA ASP A 446 -15.64 -51.60 25.64
C ASP A 446 -16.53 -50.78 26.60
N ASP A 447 -17.42 -51.46 27.33
CA ASP A 447 -18.37 -50.84 28.26
C ASP A 447 -17.68 -50.05 29.40
N ILE A 448 -16.44 -50.37 29.76
CA ILE A 448 -15.68 -49.68 30.81
C ILE A 448 -15.04 -48.39 30.26
N LEU A 449 -14.55 -48.41 29.02
CA LEU A 449 -13.81 -47.30 28.42
C LEU A 449 -14.70 -46.32 27.65
N ARG A 450 -15.88 -46.78 27.20
CA ARG A 450 -16.79 -46.04 26.33
C ARG A 450 -17.11 -44.64 26.84
N GLU A 451 -17.53 -44.48 28.10
CA GLU A 451 -17.95 -43.19 28.64
C GLU A 451 -16.80 -42.17 28.66
N ASN A 452 -15.62 -42.57 29.14
CA ASN A 452 -14.44 -41.71 29.12
C ASN A 452 -14.01 -41.33 27.70
N THR A 453 -14.06 -42.29 26.77
CA THR A 453 -13.68 -42.05 25.36
C THR A 453 -14.63 -41.05 24.70
N GLN A 454 -15.93 -41.15 24.99
CA GLN A 454 -16.93 -40.20 24.55
C GLN A 454 -16.61 -38.79 25.06
N GLU A 455 -16.26 -38.64 26.35
CA GLU A 455 -15.89 -37.36 26.95
C GLU A 455 -14.68 -36.73 26.26
N VAL A 456 -13.63 -37.52 26.01
CA VAL A 456 -12.41 -37.04 25.36
C VAL A 456 -12.67 -36.66 23.90
N LEU A 457 -13.44 -37.46 23.14
CA LEU A 457 -13.84 -37.13 21.77
C LEU A 457 -14.61 -35.81 21.70
N SER A 458 -15.60 -35.62 22.58
CA SER A 458 -16.37 -34.36 22.65
C SER A 458 -15.48 -33.18 23.03
N TYR A 459 -14.64 -33.33 24.06
CA TYR A 459 -13.73 -32.28 24.51
C TYR A 459 -12.79 -31.82 23.39
N VAL A 460 -12.13 -32.75 22.71
CA VAL A 460 -11.20 -32.43 21.62
C VAL A 460 -11.93 -31.80 20.45
N LEU A 461 -13.10 -32.34 20.05
CA LEU A 461 -13.88 -31.78 18.94
C LEU A 461 -14.37 -30.37 19.24
N PHE A 462 -14.99 -30.14 20.40
CA PHE A 462 -15.62 -28.84 20.71
C PHE A 462 -14.58 -27.73 20.74
N ASN A 463 -13.43 -27.98 21.38
CA ASN A 463 -12.36 -27.00 21.43
C ASN A 463 -11.62 -26.87 20.09
N SER A 464 -11.56 -27.93 19.28
CA SER A 464 -11.04 -27.84 17.90
C SER A 464 -11.90 -26.94 17.02
N LEU A 465 -13.23 -27.00 17.15
CA LEU A 465 -14.13 -26.10 16.42
C LEU A 465 -13.93 -24.64 16.82
N LYS A 466 -13.75 -24.36 18.13
CA LYS A 466 -13.42 -23.03 18.65
C LYS A 466 -12.11 -22.50 18.07
N LEU A 467 -11.03 -23.29 18.06
CA LEU A 467 -9.73 -22.90 17.48
C LEU A 467 -9.82 -22.64 15.97
N LEU A 468 -10.64 -23.40 15.26
CA LEU A 468 -10.75 -23.31 13.81
C LEU A 468 -11.69 -22.19 13.34
N HIS A 469 -12.63 -21.75 14.18
CA HIS A 469 -13.67 -20.79 13.82
C HIS A 469 -13.16 -19.49 13.18
N PRO A 470 -12.06 -18.85 13.64
CA PRO A 470 -11.51 -17.66 12.97
C PRO A 470 -11.10 -17.90 11.52
N PHE A 471 -10.74 -19.14 11.17
CA PHE A 471 -10.30 -19.52 9.83
C PHE A 471 -11.49 -19.95 8.96
N MET A 472 -12.36 -20.80 9.50
CA MET A 472 -13.43 -21.50 8.78
C MET A 472 -14.78 -21.35 9.51
N PRO A 473 -15.35 -20.13 9.56
CA PRO A 473 -16.50 -19.83 10.42
C PRO A 473 -17.78 -20.58 10.04
N PHE A 474 -18.04 -20.87 8.77
CA PHE A 474 -19.36 -21.37 8.36
C PHE A 474 -19.54 -22.86 8.70
N VAL A 475 -18.58 -23.71 8.35
CA VAL A 475 -18.61 -25.15 8.62
C VAL A 475 -18.51 -25.42 10.12
N THR A 476 -17.70 -24.64 10.85
CA THR A 476 -17.56 -24.79 12.30
C THR A 476 -18.84 -24.40 13.04
N GLU A 477 -19.49 -23.29 12.63
CA GLU A 477 -20.79 -22.88 13.19
C GLU A 477 -21.89 -23.89 12.88
N GLU A 478 -21.95 -24.43 11.65
CA GLU A 478 -22.94 -25.44 11.26
C GLU A 478 -22.75 -26.76 12.00
N ILE A 479 -21.51 -27.17 12.28
CA ILE A 479 -21.25 -28.34 13.11
C ILE A 479 -21.64 -28.05 14.56
N TRP A 480 -21.23 -26.89 15.08
CA TRP A 480 -21.55 -26.46 16.44
C TRP A 480 -23.05 -26.47 16.69
N SER A 481 -23.86 -25.99 15.72
CA SER A 481 -25.33 -25.97 15.79
C SER A 481 -25.95 -27.37 15.95
N LYS A 482 -25.23 -28.44 15.60
CA LYS A 482 -25.67 -29.84 15.73
C LYS A 482 -25.19 -30.53 17.00
N LEU A 483 -24.27 -29.93 17.74
CA LEU A 483 -23.77 -30.50 18.99
C LEU A 483 -24.85 -30.51 20.08
N PRO A 484 -25.00 -31.61 20.85
CA PRO A 484 -26.02 -31.75 21.90
C PRO A 484 -25.65 -31.01 23.20
N ILE A 485 -25.14 -29.78 23.08
CA ILE A 485 -24.71 -28.94 24.20
C ILE A 485 -25.93 -28.24 24.81
N LYS A 486 -26.04 -28.28 26.14
CA LYS A 486 -27.06 -27.55 26.90
C LYS A 486 -26.76 -26.05 26.91
N ASP A 487 -27.79 -25.21 26.78
CA ASP A 487 -27.68 -23.75 26.78
C ASP A 487 -26.61 -23.25 25.77
N LYS A 488 -26.60 -23.89 24.60
CA LYS A 488 -25.65 -23.60 23.51
C LYS A 488 -25.95 -22.23 22.90
N GLU A 489 -24.93 -21.39 22.88
CA GLU A 489 -24.92 -20.13 22.12
C GLU A 489 -24.25 -20.36 20.77
N LEU A 490 -24.23 -19.33 19.91
CA LEU A 490 -23.48 -19.38 18.65
C LEU A 490 -21.98 -19.55 18.95
N LEU A 491 -21.26 -20.30 18.10
CA LEU A 491 -19.83 -20.52 18.29
C LEU A 491 -19.05 -19.21 18.28
N ILE A 492 -19.48 -18.24 17.47
CA ILE A 492 -18.84 -16.91 17.38
C ILE A 492 -18.78 -16.13 18.70
N VAL A 493 -19.65 -16.41 19.67
CA VAL A 493 -19.65 -15.75 20.99
C VAL A 493 -19.02 -16.59 22.11
N GLU A 494 -18.58 -17.82 21.79
CA GLU A 494 -17.94 -18.69 22.76
C GLU A 494 -16.51 -18.22 23.08
N ASN A 495 -16.07 -18.51 24.30
CA ASN A 495 -14.71 -18.18 24.73
C ASN A 495 -13.67 -18.97 23.95
N TRP A 496 -12.54 -18.32 23.66
CA TRP A 496 -11.34 -19.00 23.17
C TRP A 496 -10.95 -20.12 24.14
N PRO A 497 -10.52 -21.31 23.65
CA PRO A 497 -10.15 -22.42 24.51
C PRO A 497 -9.04 -22.01 25.50
N CYS A 498 -9.33 -22.12 26.80
CA CYS A 498 -8.38 -21.84 27.88
C CYS A 498 -7.31 -22.91 27.99
#